data_AF-A0A0F7ZR56-F1
#
_entry.id   AF-A0A0F7ZR56-F1
#
_cell.length_a   1.000
_cell.length_b   1.000
_cell.length_c   1.000
_cell.angle_alpha   90.00
_cell.angle_beta   90.00
_cell.angle_gamma   90.00
#
_symmetry.space_group_name_H-M   'P 1'
#
loop_
_entity.id
_entity.type
_entity.pdbx_description
1 polymer ?
#
loop_
_entity_poly.entity_id
_entity_poly.type
_entity_poly.pdbx_seq_one_letter_code
_entity_poly.pdbx_strand_id
1 'polypeptide(L)'
;MEEAREIAEFEDLLAEWAGCCAVCKLEESSEVEHKMEECPRRDEWSWGHMQEGMRAVSEEMMGRRRFALYSACFGCGLPQAICVGWEAASEDGRLFRRTGKKCQYPGVLFRIFVAQRVRAREWWAVAVGRMTSTEVGEVGDPEQMGKLYAWLGELVEWGGRAGAMQASRLCQVVTQLNREWKGRRG
;
A
#
# COMPACT_ATOMS: atom_id res chain seq x y z
N MET A 1 13.79 -7.88 -17.23
CA MET A 1 14.51 -8.73 -16.24
C MET A 1 14.69 -8.05 -14.87
N GLU A 2 14.58 -6.73 -14.77
CA GLU A 2 14.45 -6.00 -13.49
C GLU A 2 12.99 -5.74 -13.12
N GLU A 3 12.11 -5.66 -14.13
CA GLU A 3 10.69 -5.34 -13.98
C GLU A 3 9.85 -6.45 -13.34
N ALA A 4 10.03 -7.70 -13.78
CA ALA A 4 9.39 -8.87 -13.15
C ALA A 4 9.83 -9.04 -11.68
N ARG A 5 11.03 -8.54 -11.35
CA ARG A 5 11.56 -8.54 -9.99
C ARG A 5 10.83 -7.50 -9.13
N GLU A 6 10.47 -6.32 -9.64
CA GLU A 6 9.70 -5.34 -8.87
C GLU A 6 8.31 -5.83 -8.49
N ILE A 7 7.62 -6.49 -9.42
CA ILE A 7 6.29 -7.05 -9.16
C ILE A 7 6.39 -8.21 -8.15
N ALA A 8 7.37 -9.10 -8.32
CA ALA A 8 7.62 -10.18 -7.36
C ALA A 8 7.96 -9.65 -5.96
N GLU A 9 8.82 -8.63 -5.86
CA GLU A 9 9.16 -7.97 -4.60
C GLU A 9 7.92 -7.37 -3.91
N PHE A 10 6.97 -6.86 -4.69
CA PHE A 10 5.70 -6.36 -4.17
C PHE A 10 4.80 -7.49 -3.68
N GLU A 11 4.68 -8.59 -4.42
CA GLU A 11 3.90 -9.75 -3.99
C GLU A 11 4.47 -10.39 -2.71
N ASP A 12 5.79 -10.51 -2.62
CA ASP A 12 6.49 -10.96 -1.43
C ASP A 12 6.20 -10.03 -0.24
N LEU A 13 6.26 -8.71 -0.45
CA LEU A 13 5.92 -7.71 0.56
C LEU A 13 4.46 -7.87 1.05
N LEU A 14 3.51 -8.10 0.15
CA LEU A 14 2.11 -8.32 0.52
C LEU A 14 1.96 -9.59 1.36
N ALA A 15 2.58 -10.70 0.93
CA ALA A 15 2.55 -11.96 1.67
C ALA A 15 3.18 -11.82 3.06
N GLU A 16 4.33 -11.15 3.15
CA GLU A 16 5.07 -10.88 4.40
C GLU A 16 4.20 -10.08 5.41
N TRP A 17 3.29 -9.22 4.94
CA TRP A 17 2.44 -8.39 5.80
C TRP A 17 1.03 -8.92 6.02
N ALA A 18 0.55 -9.84 5.18
CA ALA A 18 -0.80 -10.39 5.27
C ALA A 18 -1.02 -11.15 6.59
N GLY A 19 -0.03 -11.93 7.02
CA GLY A 19 -0.09 -12.73 8.26
C GLY A 19 0.40 -12.02 9.52
N CYS A 20 0.88 -10.77 9.42
CA CYS A 20 1.50 -10.07 10.54
C CYS A 20 0.64 -8.95 11.11
N CYS A 21 0.66 -8.79 12.43
CA CYS A 21 0.22 -7.57 13.09
C CYS A 21 1.20 -6.43 12.80
N ALA A 22 0.67 -5.33 12.26
CA ALA A 22 1.46 -4.16 11.95
C ALA A 22 2.16 -3.58 13.18
N VAL A 23 1.47 -3.51 14.32
CA VAL A 23 2.02 -2.94 15.56
C VAL A 23 3.22 -3.77 16.03
N CYS A 24 3.06 -5.07 16.19
CA CYS A 24 4.16 -5.94 16.61
C CYS A 24 5.32 -5.95 15.60
N LYS A 25 5.04 -5.83 14.30
CA LYS A 25 6.06 -5.70 13.26
C LYS A 25 6.76 -4.33 13.26
N LEU A 26 6.09 -3.28 13.71
CA LEU A 26 6.68 -1.96 13.93
C LEU A 26 7.66 -1.99 15.10
N GLU A 27 7.25 -2.62 16.20
CA GLU A 27 8.02 -2.76 17.45
C GLU A 27 9.09 -3.88 17.38
N GLU A 28 9.30 -4.49 16.21
CA GLU A 28 10.27 -5.57 15.98
C GLU A 28 10.12 -6.77 16.94
N SER A 29 8.87 -7.06 17.32
CA SER A 29 8.50 -8.21 18.15
C SER A 29 8.85 -9.53 17.45
N SER A 30 9.22 -10.55 18.22
CA SER A 30 9.37 -11.93 17.73
C SER A 30 8.01 -12.61 17.47
N GLU A 31 6.96 -12.17 18.16
CA GLU A 31 5.59 -12.65 17.98
C GLU A 31 4.81 -11.61 17.18
N VAL A 32 4.63 -11.89 15.88
CA VAL A 32 3.91 -11.01 14.94
C VAL A 32 2.71 -11.68 14.28
N GLU A 33 2.58 -13.01 14.37
CA GLU A 33 1.56 -13.81 13.67
C GLU A 33 0.23 -13.80 14.43
N HIS A 34 -0.48 -12.68 14.37
CA HIS A 34 -1.81 -12.50 14.93
C HIS A 34 -2.51 -11.30 14.29
N LYS A 35 -3.82 -11.18 14.49
CA LYS A 35 -4.56 -10.01 14.03
C LYS A 35 -4.25 -8.79 14.90
N MET A 36 -4.29 -7.60 14.31
CA MET A 36 -4.18 -6.34 15.07
C MET A 36 -5.32 -6.21 16.11
N GLU A 37 -6.47 -6.78 15.75
CA GLU A 37 -7.62 -7.25 16.54
C GLU A 37 -7.32 -7.79 17.92
N GLU A 38 -6.27 -8.62 17.96
CA GLU A 38 -5.90 -9.54 19.02
C GLU A 38 -4.58 -9.11 19.67
N CYS A 39 -3.98 -8.01 19.20
CA CYS A 39 -2.68 -7.54 19.66
C CYS A 39 -2.72 -7.27 21.18
N PRO A 40 -1.70 -7.69 21.96
CA PRO A 40 -1.61 -7.37 23.38
C PRO A 40 -1.17 -5.92 23.62
N ARG A 41 -0.70 -5.22 22.58
CA ARG A 41 -0.15 -3.86 22.64
C ARG A 41 -1.18 -2.79 22.25
N ARG A 42 -2.47 -3.00 22.53
CA ARG A 42 -3.56 -2.08 22.13
C ARG A 42 -3.45 -0.71 22.77
N ASP A 43 -2.86 -0.66 23.96
CA ASP A 43 -2.70 0.59 24.72
C ASP A 43 -1.42 1.34 24.32
N GLU A 44 -0.61 0.79 23.40
CA GLU A 44 0.57 1.47 22.91
C GLU A 44 0.22 2.53 21.87
N TRP A 45 1.04 3.59 21.86
CA TRP A 45 0.91 4.73 20.95
C TRP A 45 0.78 4.29 19.48
N SER A 46 1.59 3.31 19.06
CA SER A 46 1.62 2.83 17.68
C SER A 46 0.30 2.15 17.27
N TRP A 47 -0.45 1.55 18.19
CA TRP A 47 -1.74 0.92 17.87
C TRP A 47 -2.80 1.95 17.47
N GLY A 48 -2.96 3.02 18.25
CA GLY A 48 -3.91 4.10 17.95
C GLY A 48 -3.60 4.78 16.62
N HIS A 49 -2.32 5.12 16.39
CA HIS A 49 -1.88 5.75 15.14
C HIS A 49 -2.00 4.85 13.91
N MET A 50 -1.80 3.53 14.08
CA MET A 50 -2.07 2.56 13.01
C MET A 50 -3.56 2.49 12.67
N GLN A 51 -4.45 2.42 13.67
CA GLN A 51 -5.89 2.38 13.42
C GLN A 51 -6.40 3.64 12.75
N GLU A 52 -6.04 4.80 13.28
CA GLU A 52 -6.44 6.10 12.73
C GLU A 52 -5.89 6.27 11.32
N GLY A 53 -4.61 5.95 11.11
CA GLY A 53 -3.98 6.03 9.80
C GLY A 53 -4.63 5.12 8.76
N MET A 54 -4.92 3.86 9.12
CA MET A 54 -5.60 2.94 8.19
C MET A 54 -7.01 3.42 7.86
N ARG A 55 -7.76 3.94 8.85
CA ARG A 55 -9.09 4.50 8.63
C ARG A 55 -9.02 5.71 7.68
N ALA A 56 -8.09 6.63 7.92
CA ALA A 56 -7.91 7.83 7.10
C ALA A 56 -7.53 7.48 5.65
N VAL A 57 -6.55 6.59 5.45
CA VAL A 57 -6.14 6.17 4.09
C VAL A 57 -7.27 5.41 3.40
N SER A 58 -7.99 4.54 4.10
CA SER A 58 -9.13 3.82 3.52
C SER A 58 -10.26 4.77 3.12
N GLU A 59 -10.60 5.75 3.96
CA GLU A 59 -11.62 6.74 3.64
C GLU A 59 -11.23 7.57 2.42
N GLU A 60 -9.99 8.06 2.36
CA GLU A 60 -9.50 8.87 1.25
C GLU A 60 -9.39 8.06 -0.05
N MET A 61 -8.80 6.88 -0.01
CA MET A 61 -8.55 6.10 -1.23
C MET A 61 -9.82 5.39 -1.73
N MET A 62 -10.56 4.74 -0.82
CA MET A 62 -11.74 3.94 -1.16
C MET A 62 -13.04 4.74 -1.03
N GLY A 63 -13.26 5.38 0.11
CA GLY A 63 -14.51 6.12 0.40
C GLY A 63 -14.74 7.25 -0.59
N ARG A 64 -13.70 8.07 -0.84
CA ARG A 64 -13.73 9.17 -1.82
C ARG A 64 -13.39 8.76 -3.25
N ARG A 65 -13.18 7.46 -3.48
CA ARG A 65 -12.91 6.87 -4.81
C ARG A 65 -11.77 7.53 -5.58
N ARG A 66 -10.61 7.70 -4.93
CA ARG A 66 -9.45 8.36 -5.54
C ARG A 66 -8.65 7.47 -6.48
N PHE A 67 -8.84 6.15 -6.46
CA PHE A 67 -8.22 5.28 -7.45
C PHE A 67 -8.78 5.55 -8.85
N ALA A 68 -7.87 5.82 -9.79
CA ALA A 68 -8.19 5.87 -11.20
C ALA A 68 -8.80 4.54 -11.69
N LEU A 69 -9.57 4.62 -12.77
CA LEU A 69 -10.16 3.42 -13.38
C LEU A 69 -9.05 2.42 -13.76
N TYR A 70 -9.29 1.14 -13.49
CA TYR A 70 -8.36 0.03 -13.73
C TYR A 70 -7.06 0.04 -12.89
N SER A 71 -6.83 1.04 -12.02
CA SER A 71 -5.60 1.11 -11.23
C SER A 71 -5.64 0.21 -9.98
N ALA A 72 -6.82 -0.09 -9.46
CA ALA A 72 -6.96 -0.87 -8.23
C ALA A 72 -8.31 -1.59 -8.11
N CYS A 73 -8.30 -2.68 -7.36
CA CYS A 73 -9.47 -3.28 -6.76
C CYS A 73 -9.94 -2.44 -5.58
N PHE A 74 -11.15 -1.88 -5.66
CA PHE A 74 -11.77 -1.09 -4.58
C PHE A 74 -12.09 -1.87 -3.29
N GLY A 75 -11.81 -3.17 -3.24
CA GLY A 75 -11.90 -3.98 -2.02
C GLY A 75 -10.60 -4.06 -1.22
N CYS A 76 -9.42 -3.96 -1.87
CA CYS A 76 -8.13 -4.13 -1.20
C CYS A 76 -7.04 -3.12 -1.59
N GLY A 77 -7.25 -2.34 -2.65
CA GLY A 77 -6.33 -1.32 -3.15
C GLY A 77 -5.27 -1.86 -4.10
N LEU A 78 -5.23 -3.18 -4.31
CA LEU A 78 -4.24 -3.85 -5.16
C LEU A 78 -4.65 -3.86 -6.64
N PRO A 79 -3.69 -3.99 -7.57
CA PRO A 79 -3.95 -4.23 -8.98
C PRO A 79 -4.95 -5.37 -9.20
N GLN A 80 -5.81 -5.25 -10.21
CA GLN A 80 -6.77 -6.32 -10.57
C GLN A 80 -6.03 -7.60 -10.99
N ALA A 81 -4.85 -7.48 -11.59
CA ALA A 81 -3.98 -8.60 -11.94
C ALA A 81 -3.53 -9.43 -10.73
N ILE A 82 -3.39 -8.81 -9.55
CA ILE A 82 -2.98 -9.49 -8.31
C ILE A 82 -4.20 -9.97 -7.53
N CYS A 83 -5.27 -9.18 -7.46
CA CYS A 83 -6.40 -9.48 -6.59
C CYS A 83 -7.26 -10.65 -7.11
N VAL A 84 -7.40 -11.73 -6.31
CA VAL A 84 -8.19 -12.93 -6.68
C VAL A 84 -9.69 -12.67 -6.86
N GLY A 85 -10.16 -11.49 -6.47
CA GLY A 85 -11.52 -11.01 -6.75
C GLY A 85 -11.75 -10.67 -8.24
N TRP A 86 -10.70 -10.69 -9.04
CA TRP A 86 -10.69 -10.39 -10.47
C TRP A 86 -10.03 -11.51 -11.25
N GLU A 87 -10.42 -11.63 -12.52
CA GLU A 87 -9.77 -12.49 -13.51
C GLU A 87 -9.67 -11.73 -14.84
N ALA A 88 -8.62 -12.01 -15.60
CA ALA A 88 -8.41 -11.41 -16.91
C ALA A 88 -9.56 -11.80 -17.86
N ALA A 89 -10.05 -10.82 -18.60
CA ALA A 89 -11.14 -10.94 -19.57
C ALA A 89 -10.68 -10.63 -21.00
N SER A 90 -9.40 -10.31 -21.19
CA SER A 90 -8.77 -10.06 -22.49
C SER A 90 -7.37 -10.67 -22.55
N GLU A 91 -6.91 -10.99 -23.75
CA GLU A 91 -5.57 -11.58 -23.98
C GLU A 91 -4.43 -10.61 -23.64
N ASP A 92 -4.68 -9.30 -23.72
CA ASP A 92 -3.70 -8.26 -23.38
C ASP A 92 -3.59 -8.01 -21.86
N GLY A 93 -4.42 -8.67 -21.04
CA GLY A 93 -4.41 -8.55 -19.59
C GLY A 93 -4.88 -7.20 -19.04
N ARG A 94 -5.58 -6.38 -19.85
CA ARG A 94 -6.03 -5.03 -19.48
C ARG A 94 -7.49 -4.94 -19.07
N LEU A 95 -8.30 -5.93 -19.45
CA LEU A 95 -9.69 -6.02 -19.03
C LEU A 95 -9.84 -7.11 -17.98
N PHE A 96 -10.63 -6.81 -16.95
CA PHE A 96 -10.88 -7.72 -15.85
C PHE A 96 -12.37 -7.83 -15.57
N ARG A 97 -12.81 -9.03 -15.19
CA ARG A 97 -14.16 -9.29 -14.70
C ARG A 97 -14.10 -9.78 -13.26
N ARG A 98 -15.18 -9.55 -12.50
CA ARG A 98 -15.27 -9.96 -11.10
C ARG A 98 -15.50 -11.47 -11.01
N THR A 99 -14.78 -12.12 -10.10
CA THR A 99 -14.91 -13.56 -9.82
C THR A 99 -15.91 -13.87 -8.71
N GLY A 100 -16.33 -12.87 -7.95
CA GLY A 100 -17.16 -13.04 -6.74
C GLY A 100 -16.39 -13.49 -5.49
N LYS A 101 -15.09 -13.78 -5.60
CA LYS A 101 -14.23 -14.12 -4.46
C LYS A 101 -13.94 -12.89 -3.59
N LYS A 102 -13.69 -13.12 -2.30
CA LYS A 102 -13.16 -12.08 -1.40
C LYS A 102 -11.70 -11.77 -1.75
N CYS A 103 -11.26 -10.53 -1.50
CA CYS A 103 -9.87 -10.14 -1.68
C CYS A 103 -8.96 -10.97 -0.75
N GLN A 104 -7.82 -11.43 -1.26
CA GLN A 104 -6.85 -12.21 -0.47
C GLN A 104 -5.98 -11.33 0.46
N TYR A 105 -5.87 -10.03 0.16
CA TYR A 105 -5.08 -9.07 0.94
C TYR A 105 -5.89 -7.83 1.36
N PRO A 106 -7.00 -7.98 2.11
CA PRO A 106 -7.84 -6.84 2.48
C PRO A 106 -7.06 -5.84 3.35
N GLY A 107 -6.92 -4.60 2.86
CA GLY A 107 -6.29 -3.49 3.58
C GLY A 107 -4.77 -3.60 3.81
N VAL A 108 -4.11 -4.65 3.31
CA VAL A 108 -2.66 -4.87 3.53
C VAL A 108 -1.82 -3.74 2.93
N LEU A 109 -2.18 -3.26 1.73
CA LEU A 109 -1.48 -2.13 1.10
C LEU A 109 -1.49 -0.87 1.98
N PHE A 110 -2.65 -0.53 2.53
CA PHE A 110 -2.80 0.62 3.41
C PHE A 110 -2.08 0.44 4.73
N ARG A 111 -2.12 -0.78 5.28
CA ARG A 111 -1.38 -1.13 6.49
C ARG A 111 0.11 -0.90 6.33
N ILE A 112 0.72 -1.33 5.21
CA ILE A 112 2.15 -1.12 4.97
C ILE A 112 2.45 0.38 4.85
N PHE A 113 1.67 1.11 4.05
CA PHE A 113 1.85 2.55 3.87
C PHE A 113 1.79 3.33 5.19
N VAL A 114 0.78 3.04 6.01
CA VAL A 114 0.59 3.67 7.32
C VAL A 114 1.69 3.26 8.29
N ALA A 115 2.11 1.99 8.29
CA ALA A 115 3.16 1.51 9.17
C ALA A 115 4.47 2.26 8.92
N GLN A 116 4.88 2.47 7.67
CA GLN A 116 6.08 3.25 7.36
C GLN A 116 6.00 4.69 7.90
N ARG A 117 4.81 5.31 7.83
CA ARG A 117 4.57 6.64 8.40
C ARG A 117 4.64 6.65 9.92
N VAL A 118 4.04 5.66 10.59
CA VAL A 118 4.04 5.54 12.06
C VAL A 118 5.44 5.25 12.58
N ARG A 119 6.21 4.40 11.88
CA ARG A 119 7.57 4.02 12.25
C ARG A 119 8.54 5.19 12.26
N ALA A 120 8.48 6.05 11.24
CA ALA A 120 9.45 7.12 11.05
C ALA A 120 8.84 8.28 10.25
N ARG A 121 8.02 9.09 10.92
CA ARG A 121 7.21 10.17 10.30
C ARG A 121 8.03 11.15 9.48
N GLU A 122 9.14 11.65 10.01
CA GLU A 122 9.99 12.64 9.33
C GLU A 122 10.64 12.03 8.07
N TRP A 123 11.25 10.87 8.21
CA TRP A 123 11.83 10.16 7.06
C TRP A 123 10.77 9.86 6.00
N TRP A 124 9.60 9.39 6.41
CA TRP A 124 8.50 9.08 5.51
C TRP A 124 8.06 10.32 4.73
N ALA A 125 7.94 11.48 5.40
CA ALA A 125 7.55 12.73 4.73
C ALA A 125 8.58 13.15 3.68
N VAL A 126 9.88 13.06 4.02
CA VAL A 126 10.96 13.37 3.06
C VAL A 126 10.98 12.34 1.91
N ALA A 127 10.82 11.05 2.21
CA ALA A 127 10.85 9.99 1.21
C ALA A 127 9.69 10.13 0.21
N VAL A 128 8.46 10.32 0.70
CA VAL A 128 7.29 10.56 -0.15
C VAL A 128 7.42 11.88 -0.91
N GLY A 129 7.92 12.94 -0.27
CA GLY A 129 8.14 14.24 -0.92
C GLY A 129 9.12 14.18 -2.08
N ARG A 130 10.19 13.39 -1.96
CA ARG A 130 11.09 13.11 -3.10
C ARG A 130 10.38 12.38 -4.24
N MET A 131 9.47 11.45 -3.93
CA MET A 131 8.75 10.67 -4.96
C MET A 131 7.67 11.50 -5.68
N THR A 132 7.00 12.41 -4.97
CA THR A 132 5.92 13.25 -5.53
C THR A 132 6.43 14.50 -6.22
N SER A 133 7.73 14.79 -6.15
CA SER A 133 8.34 16.07 -6.56
C SER A 133 7.64 17.28 -5.93
N THR A 134 7.03 17.08 -4.76
CA THR A 134 6.28 18.08 -4.01
C THR A 134 6.76 18.01 -2.58
N GLU A 135 6.95 19.14 -1.90
CA GLU A 135 7.05 19.11 -0.45
C GLU A 135 5.73 18.54 0.08
N VAL A 136 5.76 17.30 0.57
CA VAL A 136 4.76 16.86 1.53
C VAL A 136 5.10 17.71 2.74
N GLY A 137 4.41 18.84 2.89
CA GLY A 137 4.65 19.77 3.99
C GLY A 137 4.30 19.12 5.32
N GLU A 138 4.03 19.92 6.35
CA GLU A 138 3.71 19.36 7.65
C GLU A 138 2.58 18.32 7.53
N VAL A 139 2.90 17.07 7.88
CA VAL A 139 1.96 15.96 7.96
C VAL A 139 0.81 16.42 8.86
N GLY A 140 -0.33 16.79 8.28
CA GLY A 140 -1.40 17.48 8.99
C GLY A 140 -2.16 18.51 8.15
N ASP A 141 -1.56 19.03 7.06
CA ASP A 141 -2.27 19.90 6.11
C ASP A 141 -3.26 19.08 5.25
N PRO A 142 -4.59 19.31 5.38
CA PRO A 142 -5.60 18.57 4.63
C PRO A 142 -5.50 18.77 3.10
N GLU A 143 -5.07 19.94 2.63
CA GLU A 143 -4.97 20.21 1.20
C GLU A 143 -3.81 19.43 0.59
N GLN A 144 -2.64 19.46 1.23
CA GLN A 144 -1.46 18.72 0.79
C GLN A 144 -1.69 17.21 0.85
N MET A 145 -2.31 16.71 1.92
CA MET A 145 -2.69 15.30 2.02
C MET A 145 -3.70 14.92 0.92
N GLY A 146 -4.65 15.80 0.59
CA GLY A 146 -5.58 15.60 -0.52
C GLY A 146 -4.89 15.47 -1.88
N LYS A 147 -3.89 16.33 -2.15
CA LYS A 147 -3.04 16.26 -3.35
C LYS A 147 -2.23 14.97 -3.40
N LEU A 148 -1.62 14.57 -2.28
CA LEU A 148 -0.90 13.31 -2.16
C LEU A 148 -1.81 12.12 -2.50
N TYR A 149 -3.01 12.04 -1.91
CA TYR A 149 -3.93 10.92 -2.18
C TYR A 149 -4.42 10.90 -3.63
N ALA A 150 -4.61 12.05 -4.27
CA ALA A 150 -4.93 12.11 -5.70
C ALA A 150 -3.78 11.52 -6.53
N TRP A 151 -2.54 11.94 -6.26
CA TRP A 151 -1.35 11.44 -6.94
C TRP A 151 -1.10 9.93 -6.71
N LEU A 152 -1.36 9.44 -5.50
CA LEU A 152 -1.27 8.00 -5.16
C LEU A 152 -2.31 7.15 -5.91
N GLY A 153 -3.45 7.74 -6.25
CA GLY A 153 -4.55 7.07 -6.94
C GLY A 153 -4.38 6.92 -8.45
N GLU A 154 -3.43 7.65 -9.03
CA GLU A 154 -3.17 7.65 -10.48
C GLU A 154 -2.84 6.25 -11.01
N LEU A 155 -3.34 5.95 -12.21
CA LEU A 155 -3.00 4.74 -12.94
C LEU A 155 -1.57 4.83 -13.47
N VAL A 156 -0.79 3.78 -13.23
CA VAL A 156 0.55 3.60 -13.76
C VAL A 156 0.64 2.25 -14.47
N GLU A 157 1.47 2.18 -15.50
CA GLU A 157 1.91 0.93 -16.12
C GLU A 157 3.20 0.50 -15.40
N TRP A 158 3.14 -0.58 -14.65
CA TRP A 158 4.24 -1.02 -13.79
C TRP A 158 4.86 -2.31 -14.34
N GLY A 159 6.20 -2.35 -14.42
CA GLY A 159 6.94 -3.52 -14.92
C GLY A 159 7.29 -3.49 -16.42
N GLY A 160 7.37 -2.32 -17.07
CA GLY A 160 7.96 -2.19 -18.41
C GLY A 160 7.16 -2.77 -19.59
N ARG A 161 7.63 -2.60 -20.85
CA ARG A 161 6.80 -2.86 -22.05
C ARG A 161 6.83 -4.30 -22.56
N ALA A 162 5.61 -4.70 -22.99
CA ALA A 162 5.03 -6.03 -23.19
C ALA A 162 4.57 -6.69 -21.86
N GLY A 163 3.30 -6.49 -21.50
CA GLY A 163 2.68 -7.09 -20.31
C GLY A 163 2.74 -6.25 -19.03
N ALA A 164 2.96 -4.94 -19.11
CA ALA A 164 2.91 -4.04 -17.95
C ALA A 164 1.60 -4.21 -17.17
N MET A 165 1.72 -4.30 -15.85
CA MET A 165 0.58 -4.39 -14.95
C MET A 165 -0.02 -3.00 -14.74
N GLN A 166 -1.34 -2.89 -14.89
CA GLN A 166 -2.09 -1.71 -14.48
C GLN A 166 -2.20 -1.66 -12.95
N ALA A 167 -1.63 -0.62 -12.35
CA ALA A 167 -1.57 -0.45 -10.91
C ALA A 167 -1.83 0.99 -10.49
N SER A 168 -2.14 1.20 -9.21
CA SER A 168 -2.11 2.52 -8.60
C SER A 168 -0.69 2.90 -8.24
N ARG A 169 -0.35 4.19 -8.34
CA ARG A 169 0.95 4.69 -7.92
C ARG A 169 1.28 4.37 -6.46
N LEU A 170 0.25 4.25 -5.61
CA LEU A 170 0.39 3.77 -4.23
C LEU A 170 1.15 2.44 -4.12
N CYS A 171 0.97 1.50 -5.06
CA CYS A 171 1.66 0.21 -5.03
C CYS A 171 3.17 0.39 -5.25
N GLN A 172 3.57 1.25 -6.18
CA GLN A 172 4.97 1.60 -6.41
C GLN A 172 5.58 2.29 -5.19
N VAL A 173 4.87 3.27 -4.62
CA VAL A 173 5.33 4.04 -3.44
C VAL A 173 5.54 3.13 -2.25
N VAL A 174 4.60 2.22 -1.96
CA VAL A 174 4.75 1.27 -0.84
C VAL A 174 5.96 0.36 -1.03
N THR A 175 6.18 -0.12 -2.26
CA THR A 175 7.33 -0.96 -2.61
C THR A 175 8.64 -0.20 -2.43
N GLN A 176 8.71 1.03 -2.93
CA GLN A 176 9.88 1.89 -2.83
C GLN A 176 10.19 2.27 -1.38
N LEU A 177 9.18 2.68 -0.60
CA LEU A 177 9.34 2.98 0.84
C LEU A 177 9.89 1.76 1.59
N ASN A 178 9.38 0.57 1.30
CA ASN A 178 9.87 -0.65 1.93
C ASN A 178 11.33 -0.95 1.54
N ARG A 179 11.70 -0.76 0.27
CA ARG A 179 13.07 -0.94 -0.22
C ARG A 179 14.04 0.04 0.45
N GLU A 180 13.68 1.33 0.47
CA GLU A 180 14.48 2.38 1.14
C GLU A 180 14.62 2.11 2.65
N TRP A 181 13.54 1.64 3.31
CA TRP A 181 13.60 1.28 4.73
C TRP A 181 14.54 0.09 4.98
N LYS A 182 14.43 -0.99 4.20
CA LYS A 182 15.31 -2.16 4.33
C LYS A 182 16.78 -1.77 4.11
N GLY A 183 17.06 -0.89 3.14
CA GLY A 183 18.41 -0.36 2.89
C GLY A 183 19.00 0.53 3.99
N ARG A 184 18.18 1.05 4.92
CA ARG A 184 18.65 1.80 6.09
C ARG A 184 19.04 0.90 7.28
N ARG A 185 18.63 -0.37 7.25
CA ARG A 185 18.89 -1.35 8.32
C ARG A 185 20.11 -2.24 8.06
N GLY A 186 20.65 -2.23 6.84
CA GLY A 186 21.88 -2.93 6.47
C GLY A 186 23.06 -1.97 6.46
#